data_AF-A0A6B3IFB1-F1
#
_entry.id   AF-A0A6B3IFB1-F1
#
_cell.length_a   1.000
_cell.length_b   1.000
_cell.length_c   1.000
_cell.angle_alpha   90.00
_cell.angle_beta   90.00
_cell.angle_gamma   90.00
#
_symmetry.space_group_name_H-M   'P 1'
#
loop_
_entity.id
_entity.type
_entity.pdbx_description
1 polymer ?
#
loop_
_entity_poly.entity_id
_entity_poly.type
_entity_poly.pdbx_seq_one_letter_code
_entity_poly.pdbx_strand_id
1 'polypeptide(L)'
;QKDRPWLMRTYAGHSTAEASNELYRRNLAKGQTGLSVAFDLPTQTGYDPDHILARGEVGRVGVPVSHLGDMRRLFQDIPLE
;
A
#
# COMPACT_ATOMS: atom_id res chain seq x y z
N GLN A 1 12.20 18.49 -28.75
CA GLN A 1 11.37 18.35 -27.53
C GLN A 1 12.11 17.41 -26.59
N LYS A 2 12.18 17.67 -25.29
CA LYS A 2 12.77 16.70 -24.34
C LYS A 2 11.73 15.66 -23.97
N ASP A 3 12.15 14.41 -23.85
CA ASP A 3 11.31 13.34 -23.32
C ASP A 3 10.96 13.61 -21.86
N ARG A 4 9.77 13.14 -21.44
CA ARG A 4 9.35 13.22 -20.04
C ARG A 4 10.28 12.33 -19.19
N PRO A 5 10.63 12.78 -17.97
CA PRO A 5 11.44 11.97 -17.07
C PRO A 5 10.71 10.69 -16.65
N TRP A 6 11.49 9.70 -16.22
CA TRP A 6 11.00 8.44 -15.67
C TRP A 6 10.14 8.66 -14.41
N LEU A 7 9.19 7.75 -14.18
CA LEU A 7 8.38 7.73 -12.97
C LEU A 7 9.22 7.20 -11.79
N MET A 8 9.31 7.98 -10.73
CA MET A 8 9.91 7.56 -9.47
C MET A 8 8.81 6.89 -8.64
N ARG A 9 8.78 5.56 -8.64
CA ARG A 9 7.70 4.75 -8.05
C ARG A 9 8.26 3.66 -7.16
N THR A 10 8.44 3.98 -5.88
CA THR A 10 8.90 3.02 -4.86
C THR A 10 7.79 2.02 -4.54
N TYR A 11 8.14 0.74 -4.51
CA TYR A 11 7.28 -0.34 -4.02
C TYR A 11 7.29 -0.36 -2.50
N ALA A 12 6.14 -0.15 -1.87
CA ALA A 12 6.03 -0.01 -0.42
C ALA A 12 4.67 -0.45 0.13
N GLY A 13 4.68 -0.98 1.35
CA GLY A 13 3.52 -1.37 2.13
C GLY A 13 4.01 -2.10 3.38
N HIS A 14 3.50 -1.74 4.56
CA HIS A 14 3.99 -2.31 5.81
C HIS A 14 2.95 -2.19 6.93
N SER A 15 2.75 -3.28 7.66
CA SER A 15 1.97 -3.35 8.90
C SER A 15 0.48 -3.01 8.71
N THR A 16 0.09 -1.74 8.66
CA THR A 16 -1.32 -1.32 8.55
C THR A 16 -1.56 -0.37 7.39
N ALA A 17 -2.82 -0.14 7.06
CA ALA A 17 -3.22 0.81 6.02
C ALA A 17 -2.79 2.24 6.37
N GLU A 18 -2.92 2.65 7.63
CA GLU A 18 -2.54 3.98 8.13
C GLU A 18 -1.03 4.19 8.09
N ALA A 19 -0.24 3.22 8.57
CA ALA A 19 1.22 3.30 8.53
C ALA A 19 1.74 3.34 7.09
N SER A 20 1.11 2.58 6.19
CA SER A 20 1.44 2.59 4.76
C SER A 20 1.05 3.93 4.12
N ASN A 21 -0.11 4.49 4.45
CA ASN A 21 -0.53 5.81 4.00
C ASN A 21 0.45 6.92 4.44
N GLU A 22 0.87 6.93 5.71
CA GLU A 22 1.87 7.87 6.20
C GLU A 22 3.20 7.76 5.47
N LEU A 23 3.64 6.54 5.15
CA LEU A 23 4.82 6.30 4.33
C LEU A 23 4.64 6.88 2.90
N TYR A 24 3.49 6.65 2.28
CA TYR A 24 3.19 7.18 0.94
C TYR A 24 3.21 8.70 0.92
N ARG A 25 2.52 9.37 1.85
CA ARG A 25 2.52 10.84 1.94
C ARG A 25 3.92 11.39 2.18
N ARG A 26 4.72 10.76 3.06
CA ARG A 26 6.11 11.17 3.28
C ARG A 26 6.97 11.02 2.03
N ASN A 27 6.78 9.97 1.24
CA ASN A 27 7.55 9.77 0.01
C ASN A 27 7.12 10.74 -1.09
N LEU A 28 5.82 10.99 -1.24
CA LEU A 28 5.29 12.01 -2.15
C LEU A 28 5.85 13.40 -1.81
N ALA A 29 5.85 13.78 -0.53
CA ALA A 29 6.44 15.03 -0.05
C ALA A 29 7.95 15.15 -0.33
N LYS A 30 8.65 14.02 -0.50
CA LYS A 30 10.07 13.95 -0.86
C LYS A 30 10.33 13.89 -2.38
N GLY A 31 9.29 14.02 -3.20
CA GLY A 31 9.42 14.05 -4.66
C GLY A 31 9.24 12.71 -5.36
N GLN A 32 8.72 11.68 -4.68
CA GLN A 32 8.21 10.49 -5.36
C GLN A 32 7.05 10.89 -6.28
N THR A 33 7.03 10.38 -7.51
CA THR A 33 6.05 10.81 -8.54
C THR A 33 5.01 9.75 -8.88
N GLY A 34 5.11 8.54 -8.32
CA GLY A 34 4.08 7.52 -8.41
C GLY A 34 4.03 6.61 -7.18
N LEU A 35 2.91 5.94 -6.95
CA LEU A 35 2.74 4.98 -5.85
C LEU A 35 2.76 3.53 -6.37
N SER A 36 3.25 2.61 -5.55
CA SER A 36 3.15 1.17 -5.80
C SER A 36 2.97 0.44 -4.48
N VAL A 37 1.85 -0.24 -4.33
CA VAL A 37 1.42 -0.85 -3.06
C VAL A 37 1.94 -2.28 -2.96
N ALA A 38 2.56 -2.61 -1.82
CA ALA A 38 2.90 -3.98 -1.45
C ALA A 38 1.85 -4.54 -0.49
N PHE A 39 1.09 -5.55 -0.92
CA PHE A 39 0.10 -6.23 -0.09
C PHE A 39 0.71 -7.35 0.74
N ASP A 40 0.10 -7.70 1.86
CA ASP A 40 0.49 -8.88 2.63
C ASP A 40 0.11 -10.19 1.91
N LEU A 41 0.62 -11.33 2.40
CA LEU A 41 0.39 -12.62 1.75
C LEU A 41 -1.09 -13.05 1.76
N PRO A 42 -1.87 -12.90 2.85
CA PRO A 42 -3.30 -13.18 2.85
C PRO A 42 -4.06 -12.40 1.78
N THR A 43 -3.84 -11.09 1.66
CA THR A 43 -4.48 -10.26 0.63
C THR A 43 -4.08 -10.72 -0.77
N GLN A 44 -2.81 -11.06 -1.01
CA GLN A 44 -2.34 -11.57 -2.30
C GLN A 44 -2.95 -12.92 -2.69
N THR A 45 -3.25 -13.76 -1.69
CA THR A 45 -3.75 -15.13 -1.89
C THR A 45 -5.27 -15.25 -1.73
N GLY A 46 -5.96 -14.14 -1.41
CA GLY A 46 -7.41 -14.08 -1.31
C GLY A 46 -7.99 -14.60 0.01
N TYR A 47 -7.21 -14.57 1.09
CA TYR A 47 -7.69 -14.93 2.43
C TYR A 47 -7.97 -13.70 3.27
N ASP A 48 -9.11 -13.74 3.97
CA ASP A 48 -9.38 -12.80 5.04
C ASP A 48 -8.44 -13.02 6.24
N PRO A 49 -8.18 -11.98 7.06
CA PRO A 49 -7.22 -12.04 8.15
C PRO A 49 -7.53 -13.08 9.24
N ASP A 50 -8.80 -13.46 9.41
CA ASP A 50 -9.25 -14.46 10.37
C ASP A 50 -9.21 -15.90 9.83
N HIS A 51 -8.91 -16.08 8.54
CA HIS A 51 -8.76 -17.39 7.93
C HIS A 51 -7.59 -18.16 8.55
N ILE A 52 -7.78 -19.47 8.78
CA ILE A 52 -6.77 -20.30 9.45
C ILE A 52 -5.41 -20.30 8.74
N LEU A 53 -5.40 -20.20 7.40
CA LEU A 53 -4.18 -20.14 6.59
C LEU A 53 -3.53 -18.74 6.55
N ALA A 54 -4.20 -17.69 7.02
CA ALA A 54 -3.65 -16.34 7.09
C ALA A 54 -2.83 -16.08 8.37
N ARG A 55 -2.95 -16.96 9.37
CA ARG A 55 -2.32 -16.80 10.68
C ARG A 55 -0.81 -16.61 10.57
N GLY A 56 -0.31 -15.52 11.14
CA GLY A 56 1.12 -15.17 11.15
C GLY A 56 1.60 -14.40 9.93
N GLU A 57 0.78 -14.26 8.88
CA GLU A 57 1.15 -13.59 7.64
C GLU A 57 0.44 -12.23 7.44
N VAL A 58 -0.62 -11.97 8.22
CA VAL A 58 -1.35 -10.69 8.21
C VAL A 58 -0.40 -9.52 8.52
N GLY A 59 -0.26 -8.60 7.57
CA GLY A 59 0.58 -7.41 7.66
C GLY A 59 2.09 -7.66 7.71
N ARG A 60 2.56 -8.90 7.50
CA ARG A 60 3.97 -9.27 7.67
C ARG A 60 4.88 -8.73 6.58
N VAL A 61 4.45 -8.84 5.33
CA VAL A 61 5.24 -8.49 4.14
C VAL A 61 4.65 -7.33 3.34
N GLY A 62 3.56 -6.74 3.83
CA GLY A 62 2.84 -5.69 3.12
C GLY A 62 1.66 -5.18 3.94
N VAL A 63 0.82 -4.36 3.30
CA VAL A 63 -0.42 -3.89 3.91
C VAL A 63 -1.52 -4.95 3.82
N PRO A 64 -2.22 -5.28 4.93
CA PRO A 64 -3.42 -6.10 4.91
C PRO A 64 -4.59 -5.29 4.35
N VAL A 65 -5.35 -5.86 3.43
CA VAL A 65 -6.60 -5.29 2.91
C VAL A 65 -7.66 -6.38 2.86
N SER A 66 -8.64 -6.26 3.75
CA SER A 66 -9.74 -7.23 3.88
C SER A 66 -11.07 -6.67 3.40
N HIS A 67 -11.24 -5.36 3.45
CA HIS A 67 -12.48 -4.70 3.02
C HIS A 67 -12.22 -3.30 2.47
N LEU A 68 -13.23 -2.70 1.84
CA LEU A 68 -13.16 -1.36 1.25
C LEU A 68 -12.67 -0.27 2.23
N GLY A 69 -12.98 -0.39 3.52
CA GLY A 69 -12.51 0.53 4.55
C GLY A 69 -10.98 0.62 4.64
N ASP A 70 -10.26 -0.47 4.37
CA ASP A 70 -8.80 -0.51 4.46
C ASP A 70 -8.19 0.24 3.28
N MET A 71 -8.75 0.05 2.07
CA MET A 71 -8.37 0.82 0.88
C MET A 71 -8.64 2.31 1.06
N ARG A 72 -9.77 2.67 1.67
CA ARG A 72 -10.08 4.08 1.98
C ARG A 72 -9.07 4.70 2.93
N ARG A 73 -8.65 3.97 3.98
CA ARG A 73 -7.60 4.44 4.90
C ARG A 73 -6.23 4.50 4.21
N LEU A 74 -5.91 3.52 3.38
CA LEU A 74 -4.64 3.43 2.65
C LEU A 74 -4.40 4.63 1.73
N PHE A 75 -5.46 5.14 1.10
CA PHE A 75 -5.41 6.29 0.19
C PHE A 75 -6.00 7.58 0.78
N GLN A 76 -6.23 7.62 2.09
CA GLN A 76 -6.74 8.81 2.75
C GLN A 76 -5.80 10.01 2.50
N ASP A 77 -6.38 11.14 2.10
CA ASP A 77 -5.66 12.38 1.76
C ASP A 77 -4.66 12.25 0.59
N ILE A 78 -4.80 11.22 -0.25
CA ILE A 78 -4.05 11.07 -1.51
C ILE A 78 -5.04 11.23 -2.68
N PRO A 79 -4.90 12.26 -3.53
CA PRO A 79 -5.79 12.44 -4.68
C PRO A 79 -5.50 11.35 -5.73
N LEU A 80 -6.53 10.58 -6.10
CA LEU A 80 -6.43 9.47 -7.05
C LEU A 80 -6.94 9.82 -8.46
N GLU A 81 -7.38 11.06 -8.66
CA GLU A 81 -7.92 11.59 -9.92
C GLU A 81 -6.83 11.90 -10.96
#